data_AF-A0A816QTX3-F1
#
_entry.id   AF-A0A816QTX3-F1
#
_cell.length_a   1.000
_cell.length_b   1.000
_cell.length_c   1.000
_cell.angle_alpha   90.00
_cell.angle_beta   90.00
_cell.angle_gamma   90.00
#
_symmetry.space_group_name_H-M   'P 1'
#
loop_
_entity.id
_entity.type
_entity.pdbx_description
1 polymer ?
#
loop_
_entity_poly.entity_id
_entity_poly.type
_entity_poly.pdbx_seq_one_letter_code
_entity_poly.pdbx_strand_id
1 'polypeptide(L)'
;MKCSEPSFLLIREKSCLQLDDGQFIIKIGLMNNLNYLLDLLKQQQQKKIMESSYIEAYPSLSFDFINKHPLLKSLILWYQQLGNDGGRKLTYEFIRLNLPSSLPSVTMLNTSISKSNAKISEAEFRFDQLQKHVDDHNLQYAFGSEDATSIIKKIKYDSITNTFNGFPTPLDRGVPIKEYYRTNSFDKLKFWFDSNDKSSLLNVHMIQPVPSTNQNIILRFFFGSLPNFQIHQHPQAFQIKTTSHWPWFYLREQQLLLFFQDATHLVTKWRNRLLSSAAELRLGNQFISINHLYDIIHNETYTKLDHGLTKSDINPKDRQNFSSCLKLTSPDCDDF
;
A
#
# COMPACT_ATOMS: atom_id res chain seq x y z
N MET A 1 16.79 -31.72 -1.03
CA MET A 1 16.21 -31.87 -2.39
C MET A 1 16.78 -30.76 -3.25
N LYS A 2 17.78 -31.04 -4.11
CA LYS A 2 18.26 -30.08 -5.11
C LYS A 2 17.15 -29.95 -6.17
N CYS A 3 16.46 -28.81 -6.20
CA CYS A 3 15.52 -28.53 -7.28
C CYS A 3 16.39 -28.22 -8.50
N SER A 4 16.65 -29.23 -9.32
CA SER A 4 17.21 -29.04 -10.65
C SER A 4 16.23 -28.18 -11.47
N GLU A 5 16.69 -27.65 -12.60
CA GLU A 5 15.90 -26.87 -13.56
C GLU A 5 14.59 -27.51 -14.15
N PRO A 6 14.12 -28.75 -13.86
CA PRO A 6 12.85 -29.22 -14.40
C PRO A 6 11.58 -28.57 -13.81
N SER A 7 11.65 -27.79 -12.73
CA SER A 7 10.43 -27.39 -12.01
C SER A 7 9.59 -26.32 -12.73
N PHE A 8 10.20 -25.31 -13.36
CA PHE A 8 9.44 -24.23 -14.02
C PHE A 8 8.85 -24.62 -15.37
N LEU A 9 9.59 -25.40 -16.15
CA LEU A 9 9.09 -25.95 -17.41
C LEU A 9 7.92 -26.89 -17.15
N LEU A 10 8.00 -27.74 -16.11
CA LEU A 10 6.89 -28.59 -15.69
C LEU A 10 5.68 -27.79 -15.21
N ILE A 11 5.88 -26.73 -14.41
CA ILE A 11 4.77 -25.85 -13.99
C ILE A 11 4.13 -25.20 -15.21
N ARG A 12 4.92 -24.72 -16.17
CA ARG A 12 4.44 -24.10 -17.40
C ARG A 12 3.67 -25.10 -18.26
N GLU A 13 4.24 -26.27 -18.52
CA GLU A 13 3.66 -27.36 -19.31
C GLU A 13 2.33 -27.86 -18.70
N LYS A 14 2.30 -28.06 -17.38
CA LYS A 14 1.09 -28.47 -16.65
C LYS A 14 0.06 -27.33 -16.57
N SER A 15 0.47 -26.07 -16.64
CA SER A 15 -0.44 -24.90 -16.63
C SER A 15 -0.95 -24.53 -18.03
N CYS A 16 -0.83 -25.41 -19.00
CA CYS A 16 -1.34 -25.22 -20.36
C CYS A 16 -2.45 -26.24 -20.66
N LEU A 17 -3.39 -25.87 -21.53
CA LEU A 17 -4.24 -26.85 -22.20
C LEU A 17 -3.45 -27.42 -23.38
N GLN A 18 -3.22 -28.72 -23.40
CA GLN A 18 -2.65 -29.40 -24.56
C GLN A 18 -3.77 -29.62 -25.59
N LEU A 19 -3.57 -29.12 -26.80
CA LEU A 19 -4.42 -29.36 -27.95
C LEU A 19 -4.12 -30.72 -28.58
N ASP A 20 -5.02 -31.18 -29.43
CA ASP A 20 -4.90 -32.47 -30.13
C ASP A 20 -3.68 -32.54 -31.07
N ASP A 21 -3.15 -31.40 -31.51
CA ASP A 21 -1.92 -31.30 -32.32
C ASP A 21 -0.63 -31.28 -31.47
N GLY A 22 -0.75 -31.43 -30.15
CA GLY A 22 0.35 -31.39 -29.20
C GLY A 22 0.80 -29.98 -28.81
N GLN A 23 0.19 -28.91 -29.35
CA GLN A 23 0.47 -27.54 -28.95
C GLN A 23 -0.17 -27.20 -27.60
N PHE A 24 0.43 -26.26 -26.87
CA PHE A 24 -0.03 -25.84 -25.56
C PHE A 24 -0.63 -24.44 -25.63
N ILE A 25 -1.91 -24.27 -25.25
CA ILE A 25 -2.57 -22.97 -25.13
C ILE A 25 -2.77 -22.61 -23.67
N ILE A 26 -2.35 -21.40 -23.30
CA ILE A 26 -2.73 -20.75 -22.05
C ILE A 26 -3.71 -19.64 -22.39
N LYS A 27 -4.87 -19.57 -21.72
CA LYS A 27 -5.77 -18.41 -21.85
C LYS A 27 -4.97 -17.14 -21.58
N ILE A 28 -5.03 -16.16 -22.49
CA ILE A 28 -4.23 -14.93 -22.43
C ILE A 28 -4.35 -14.22 -21.07
N GLY A 29 -5.53 -14.21 -20.45
CA GLY A 29 -5.74 -13.64 -19.10
C GLY A 29 -5.05 -14.39 -17.94
N LEU A 30 -4.69 -15.66 -18.13
CA LEU A 30 -3.90 -16.45 -17.17
C LEU A 30 -2.40 -16.33 -17.44
N MET A 31 -2.01 -16.12 -18.71
CA MET A 31 -0.60 -16.03 -19.14
C MET A 31 0.15 -14.93 -18.39
N ASN A 32 -0.43 -13.74 -18.26
CA ASN A 32 0.23 -12.62 -17.56
C ASN A 32 0.45 -12.92 -16.07
N ASN A 33 -0.54 -13.54 -15.41
CA ASN A 33 -0.44 -13.91 -14.00
C ASN A 33 0.54 -15.07 -13.78
N LEU A 34 0.59 -16.03 -14.71
CA LEU A 34 1.52 -17.15 -14.67
C LEU A 34 2.95 -16.69 -14.91
N ASN A 35 3.19 -15.84 -15.91
CA ASN A 35 4.52 -15.28 -16.18
C ASN A 35 5.03 -14.46 -15.00
N TYR A 36 4.17 -13.62 -14.41
CA TYR A 36 4.51 -12.87 -13.19
C TYR A 36 4.89 -13.81 -12.03
N LEU A 37 4.12 -14.88 -11.82
CA LEU A 37 4.45 -15.88 -10.80
C LEU A 37 5.79 -16.56 -11.11
N LEU A 38 6.02 -16.99 -12.34
CA LEU A 38 7.27 -17.64 -12.74
C LEU A 38 8.48 -16.73 -12.54
N ASP A 39 8.37 -15.44 -12.89
CA ASP A 39 9.45 -14.48 -12.70
C ASP A 39 9.73 -14.20 -11.22
N LEU A 40 8.68 -14.10 -10.39
CA LEU A 40 8.82 -13.95 -8.95
C LEU A 40 9.48 -15.19 -8.31
N LEU A 41 9.13 -16.40 -8.76
CA LEU A 41 9.75 -17.64 -8.30
C LEU A 41 11.22 -17.75 -8.75
N LYS A 42 11.56 -17.32 -9.97
CA LYS A 42 12.95 -17.27 -10.46
C LYS A 42 13.81 -16.32 -9.65
N GLN A 43 13.33 -15.10 -9.38
CA GLN A 43 14.04 -14.10 -8.56
C GLN A 43 14.35 -14.65 -7.14
N GLN A 44 13.40 -15.36 -6.54
CA GLN A 44 13.59 -15.99 -5.23
C GLN A 44 14.57 -17.16 -5.26
N GLN A 45 14.59 -17.96 -6.33
CA GLN A 45 15.58 -19.02 -6.50
C GLN A 45 17.00 -18.46 -6.68
N GLN A 46 17.16 -17.39 -7.45
CA GLN A 46 18.44 -16.70 -7.62
C GLN A 46 18.95 -16.14 -6.28
N LYS A 47 18.07 -15.53 -5.49
CA LYS A 47 18.41 -15.03 -4.14
C LYS A 47 18.89 -16.15 -3.21
N LYS A 48 18.25 -17.33 -3.26
CA LYS A 48 18.68 -18.51 -2.48
C LYS A 48 20.03 -19.09 -2.90
N ILE A 49 20.33 -19.09 -4.19
CA ILE A 49 21.62 -19.58 -4.70
C ILE A 49 22.76 -18.71 -4.15
N MET A 50 22.51 -17.43 -3.87
CA MET A 50 23.47 -16.54 -3.23
C MET A 50 23.61 -16.73 -1.71
N GLU A 51 22.65 -17.38 -1.04
CA GLU A 51 22.54 -17.37 0.44
C GLU A 51 22.79 -18.73 1.12
N SER A 52 23.08 -19.83 0.42
CA SER A 52 23.14 -21.15 1.07
C SER A 52 24.55 -21.62 1.48
N SER A 53 24.86 -21.54 2.79
CA SER A 53 25.62 -22.56 3.54
C SER A 53 24.83 -23.00 4.79
N TYR A 54 24.89 -24.30 5.08
CA TYR A 54 24.27 -25.07 6.19
C TYR A 54 22.80 -25.54 6.06
N ILE A 55 22.63 -26.85 6.24
CA ILE A 55 21.37 -27.60 6.36
C ILE A 55 21.50 -28.51 7.60
N GLU A 56 20.52 -28.47 8.50
CA GLU A 56 20.21 -29.56 9.43
C GLU A 56 18.69 -29.80 9.53
N ALA A 57 18.32 -30.98 10.06
CA ALA A 57 17.07 -31.70 9.87
C ALA A 57 15.95 -31.44 10.93
N TYR A 58 14.72 -31.80 10.52
CA TYR A 58 13.33 -31.75 11.05
C TYR A 58 13.05 -32.00 12.57
N PRO A 59 11.89 -31.58 13.18
CA PRO A 59 10.49 -31.67 12.65
C PRO A 59 9.39 -30.62 13.08
N SER A 60 8.18 -30.82 12.50
CA SER A 60 6.81 -30.30 12.81
C SER A 60 6.17 -29.21 11.90
N LEU A 61 4.84 -29.27 11.75
CA LEU A 61 4.06 -29.08 10.50
C LEU A 61 3.20 -27.79 10.42
N SER A 62 3.14 -27.26 9.20
CA SER A 62 2.31 -26.17 8.64
C SER A 62 2.97 -24.78 8.51
N PHE A 63 3.31 -24.08 9.60
CA PHE A 63 3.99 -22.77 9.51
C PHE A 63 5.44 -22.91 9.04
N ASP A 64 6.12 -23.92 9.56
CA ASP A 64 7.47 -24.31 9.19
C ASP A 64 7.57 -24.82 7.75
N PHE A 65 6.55 -25.53 7.26
CA PHE A 65 6.51 -25.99 5.87
C PHE A 65 6.44 -24.81 4.90
N ILE A 66 5.58 -23.82 5.18
CA ILE A 66 5.47 -22.61 4.36
C ILE A 66 6.79 -21.84 4.37
N ASN A 67 7.44 -21.68 5.53
CA ASN A 67 8.73 -20.99 5.62
C ASN A 67 9.91 -21.79 5.01
N LYS A 68 9.87 -23.13 5.05
CA LYS A 68 10.87 -24.04 4.45
C LYS A 68 10.72 -24.16 2.93
N HIS A 69 9.57 -23.79 2.38
CA HIS A 69 9.33 -23.72 0.94
C HIS A 69 9.06 -22.27 0.49
N PRO A 70 10.09 -21.43 0.29
CA PRO A 70 9.95 -20.03 -0.11
C PRO A 70 9.20 -19.82 -1.42
N LEU A 71 9.16 -20.82 -2.29
CA LEU A 71 8.29 -20.82 -3.47
C LEU A 71 6.81 -20.89 -3.07
N LEU A 72 6.46 -21.79 -2.13
CA LEU A 72 5.12 -21.86 -1.56
C LEU A 72 4.79 -20.61 -0.75
N LYS A 73 5.73 -20.06 0.03
CA LYS A 73 5.56 -18.77 0.71
C LYS A 73 5.31 -17.64 -0.28
N SER A 74 6.06 -17.59 -1.37
CA SER A 74 5.92 -16.58 -2.43
C SER A 74 4.60 -16.72 -3.18
N LEU A 75 4.16 -17.95 -3.43
CA LEU A 75 2.85 -18.26 -3.99
C LEU A 75 1.71 -17.89 -3.03
N ILE A 76 1.88 -18.15 -1.73
CA ILE A 76 0.94 -17.75 -0.68
C ILE A 76 0.90 -16.23 -0.54
N LEU A 77 2.05 -15.54 -0.60
CA LEU A 77 2.13 -14.08 -0.60
C LEU A 77 1.49 -13.50 -1.87
N TRP A 78 1.72 -14.10 -3.04
CA TRP A 78 1.07 -13.74 -4.30
C TRP A 78 -0.44 -13.93 -4.25
N TYR A 79 -0.90 -15.01 -3.61
CA TYR A 79 -2.32 -15.24 -3.31
C TYR A 79 -2.85 -14.25 -2.25
N GLN A 80 -2.05 -13.88 -1.25
CA GLN A 80 -2.41 -12.98 -0.14
C GLN A 80 -2.35 -11.50 -0.49
N GLN A 81 -1.68 -11.09 -1.57
CA GLN A 81 -1.67 -9.73 -2.12
C GLN A 81 -3.05 -9.32 -2.70
N LEU A 82 -4.15 -9.85 -2.14
CA LEU A 82 -5.52 -9.69 -2.61
C LEU A 82 -6.35 -8.85 -1.63
N GLY A 83 -6.85 -7.74 -2.14
CA GLY A 83 -8.28 -7.63 -2.43
C GLY A 83 -8.39 -6.82 -3.72
N ASN A 84 -8.69 -7.37 -4.90
CA ASN A 84 -10.03 -7.81 -5.29
C ASN A 84 -10.05 -8.51 -6.67
N ASP A 85 -8.92 -8.86 -7.27
CA ASP A 85 -8.94 -9.33 -8.67
C ASP A 85 -9.22 -10.84 -8.74
N GLY A 86 -10.49 -11.19 -9.04
CA GLY A 86 -10.96 -12.57 -9.20
C GLY A 86 -10.14 -13.44 -10.17
N GLY A 87 -9.33 -12.83 -11.04
CA GLY A 87 -8.41 -13.52 -11.96
C GLY A 87 -7.27 -14.30 -11.27
N ARG A 88 -6.78 -13.86 -10.10
CA ARG A 88 -5.67 -14.56 -9.41
C ARG A 88 -6.13 -15.80 -8.65
N LYS A 89 -7.35 -15.79 -8.09
CA LYS A 89 -7.96 -16.98 -7.47
C LYS A 89 -8.19 -18.09 -8.50
N LEU A 90 -8.68 -17.73 -9.69
CA LEU A 90 -8.86 -18.66 -10.81
C LEU A 90 -7.51 -19.21 -11.30
N THR A 91 -6.50 -18.35 -11.43
CA THR A 91 -5.14 -18.77 -11.78
C THR A 91 -4.56 -19.73 -10.73
N TYR A 92 -4.72 -19.43 -9.44
CA TYR A 92 -4.25 -20.30 -8.35
C TYR A 92 -4.93 -21.68 -8.38
N GLU A 93 -6.26 -21.71 -8.48
CA GLU A 93 -7.01 -22.97 -8.57
C GLU A 93 -6.65 -23.75 -9.82
N PHE A 94 -6.47 -23.06 -10.94
CA PHE A 94 -6.03 -23.70 -12.19
C PHE A 94 -4.64 -24.34 -12.04
N ILE A 95 -3.65 -23.65 -11.47
CA ILE A 95 -2.32 -24.23 -11.22
C ILE A 95 -2.42 -25.38 -10.21
N ARG A 96 -3.21 -25.23 -9.14
CA ARG A 96 -3.42 -26.27 -8.11
C ARG A 96 -4.02 -27.55 -8.70
N LEU A 97 -5.00 -27.43 -9.58
CA LEU A 97 -5.63 -28.58 -10.25
C LEU A 97 -4.65 -29.30 -11.17
N ASN A 98 -3.76 -28.55 -11.82
CA ASN A 98 -2.74 -29.11 -12.71
C ASN A 98 -1.48 -29.62 -11.99
N LEU A 99 -1.31 -29.27 -10.72
CA LEU A 99 -0.23 -29.75 -9.85
C LEU A 99 -0.82 -30.42 -8.60
N PRO A 100 -1.52 -31.57 -8.76
CA PRO A 100 -2.17 -32.24 -7.65
C PRO A 100 -1.18 -32.55 -6.53
N SER A 101 -1.63 -32.37 -5.28
CA SER A 101 -0.83 -32.57 -4.06
C SER A 101 0.36 -31.63 -3.85
N SER A 102 0.66 -30.74 -4.79
CA SER A 102 1.81 -29.81 -4.67
C SER A 102 1.42 -28.49 -4.02
N LEU A 103 0.16 -28.08 -4.13
CA LEU A 103 -0.36 -26.81 -3.61
C LEU A 103 -1.55 -27.02 -2.66
N PRO A 104 -1.64 -26.24 -1.57
CA PRO A 104 -2.75 -26.36 -0.62
C PRO A 104 -4.08 -25.93 -1.26
N SER A 105 -5.18 -26.51 -0.78
CA SER A 105 -6.52 -26.08 -1.19
C SER A 105 -6.79 -24.64 -0.76
N VAL A 106 -7.67 -23.93 -1.48
CA VAL A 106 -8.11 -22.59 -1.08
C VAL A 106 -8.74 -22.59 0.32
N THR A 107 -9.44 -23.66 0.70
CA THR A 107 -9.96 -23.82 2.07
C THR A 107 -8.84 -23.83 3.11
N MET A 108 -7.78 -24.58 2.84
CA MET A 108 -6.60 -24.63 3.72
C MET A 108 -5.90 -23.28 3.78
N LEU A 109 -5.74 -22.59 2.63
CA LEU A 109 -5.18 -21.24 2.60
C LEU A 109 -6.00 -20.25 3.42
N ASN A 110 -7.32 -20.21 3.21
CA ASN A 110 -8.21 -19.33 3.96
C ASN A 110 -8.18 -19.63 5.46
N THR A 111 -8.07 -20.91 5.83
CA THR A 111 -7.94 -21.33 7.24
C THR A 111 -6.59 -20.89 7.82
N SER A 112 -5.50 -21.00 7.06
CA SER A 112 -4.19 -20.52 7.49
C SER A 112 -4.15 -19.00 7.61
N ILE A 113 -4.79 -18.28 6.67
CA ILE A 113 -4.92 -16.82 6.72
C ILE A 113 -5.77 -16.40 7.93
N SER A 114 -6.90 -17.07 8.18
CA SER A 114 -7.76 -16.74 9.32
C SER A 114 -7.11 -17.04 10.66
N LYS A 115 -6.25 -18.06 10.74
CA LYS A 115 -5.41 -18.37 11.90
C LYS A 115 -4.17 -17.50 12.02
N SER A 116 -3.78 -16.80 10.96
CA SER A 116 -2.62 -15.91 11.00
C SER A 116 -2.97 -14.59 11.68
N ASN A 117 -2.00 -14.00 12.37
CA ASN A 117 -2.08 -12.63 12.89
C ASN A 117 -2.06 -11.56 11.77
N ALA A 118 -2.34 -11.94 10.52
CA ALA A 118 -2.38 -11.02 9.39
C ALA A 118 -3.71 -10.26 9.29
N LYS A 119 -4.83 -10.79 9.81
CA LYS A 119 -6.15 -10.13 9.72
C LYS A 119 -6.14 -8.81 10.51
N ILE A 120 -6.32 -7.70 9.83
CA ILE A 120 -6.50 -6.38 10.45
C ILE A 120 -7.99 -6.24 10.80
N SER A 121 -8.30 -5.81 12.01
CA SER A 121 -9.68 -5.51 12.42
C SER A 121 -9.97 -4.00 12.42
N GLU A 122 -11.25 -3.64 12.29
CA GLU A 122 -11.67 -2.24 12.40
C GLU A 122 -11.31 -1.68 13.78
N ALA A 123 -10.87 -0.42 13.83
CA ALA A 123 -10.46 0.26 15.05
C ALA A 123 -9.28 -0.41 15.80
N GLU A 124 -8.54 -1.31 15.16
CA GLU A 124 -7.37 -1.95 15.75
C GLU A 124 -6.08 -1.28 15.28
N PHE A 125 -5.32 -0.77 16.24
CA PHE A 125 -3.94 -0.36 16.06
C PHE A 125 -3.02 -1.44 16.64
N ARG A 126 -2.01 -1.84 15.88
CA ARG A 126 -1.04 -2.88 16.27
C ARG A 126 0.22 -2.26 16.87
N PHE A 127 0.05 -1.45 17.90
CA PHE A 127 1.16 -0.71 18.52
C PHE A 127 2.30 -1.63 18.96
N ASP A 128 1.98 -2.79 19.56
CA ASP A 128 3.00 -3.76 20.00
C ASP A 128 3.86 -4.29 18.84
N GLN A 129 3.24 -4.54 17.68
CA GLN A 129 3.95 -5.02 16.49
C GLN A 129 4.82 -3.92 15.89
N LEU A 130 4.32 -2.68 15.88
CA LEU A 130 5.09 -1.52 15.47
C LEU A 130 6.29 -1.31 16.42
N GLN A 131 6.08 -1.44 17.73
CA GLN A 131 7.12 -1.34 18.74
C GLN A 131 8.22 -2.35 18.51
N LYS A 132 7.84 -3.62 18.41
CA LYS A 132 8.78 -4.70 18.13
C LYS A 132 9.56 -4.44 16.85
N HIS A 133 8.90 -3.97 15.80
CA HIS A 133 9.56 -3.65 14.54
C HIS A 133 10.58 -2.51 14.69
N VAL A 134 10.23 -1.45 15.43
CA VAL A 134 11.13 -0.33 15.74
C VAL A 134 12.36 -0.80 16.53
N ASP A 135 12.16 -1.62 17.56
CA ASP A 135 13.23 -2.15 18.40
C ASP A 135 14.15 -3.10 17.62
N ASP A 136 13.58 -4.06 16.89
CA ASP A 136 14.31 -5.08 16.13
C ASP A 136 15.23 -4.45 15.05
N HIS A 137 14.89 -3.26 14.56
CA HIS A 137 15.63 -2.57 13.50
C HIS A 137 16.35 -1.30 13.99
N ASN A 138 16.34 -1.03 15.30
CA ASN A 138 16.94 0.17 15.92
C ASN A 138 16.55 1.47 15.19
N LEU A 139 15.25 1.61 14.90
CA LEU A 139 14.73 2.73 14.13
C LEU A 139 14.58 3.96 15.02
N GLN A 140 15.13 5.10 14.56
CA GLN A 140 15.09 6.35 15.32
C GLN A 140 13.99 7.30 14.84
N TYR A 141 13.56 7.16 13.58
CA TYR A 141 12.61 8.07 12.94
C TYR A 141 11.55 7.28 12.19
N ALA A 142 10.35 7.83 12.12
CA ALA A 142 9.26 7.31 11.33
C ALA A 142 8.39 8.47 10.82
N PHE A 143 7.75 8.27 9.68
CA PHE A 143 6.68 9.13 9.20
C PHE A 143 5.34 8.54 9.61
N GLY A 144 4.49 9.37 10.19
CA GLY A 144 3.07 9.08 10.32
C GLY A 144 2.31 9.74 9.19
N SER A 145 1.46 8.98 8.52
CA SER A 145 0.55 9.49 7.49
C SER A 145 -0.87 9.02 7.79
N GLU A 146 -1.82 9.91 7.58
CA GLU A 146 -3.25 9.65 7.70
C GLU A 146 -3.92 10.05 6.38
N ASP A 147 -4.84 9.22 5.90
CA ASP A 147 -5.72 9.57 4.80
C ASP A 147 -7.08 8.86 4.92
N ALA A 148 -8.11 9.45 4.32
CA ALA A 148 -9.46 8.92 4.33
C ALA A 148 -9.91 8.56 2.90
N THR A 149 -10.36 7.32 2.72
CA THR A 149 -10.89 6.86 1.43
C THR A 149 -12.39 6.61 1.51
N SER A 150 -13.09 6.84 0.40
CA SER A 150 -14.52 6.55 0.32
C SER A 150 -14.78 5.06 0.24
N ILE A 151 -15.78 4.59 0.99
CA ILE A 151 -16.18 3.18 1.03
C ILE A 151 -17.67 3.02 0.71
N ILE A 152 -18.03 1.81 0.28
CA ILE A 152 -19.43 1.43 0.11
C ILE A 152 -20.08 1.35 1.49
N LYS A 153 -21.10 2.17 1.72
CA LYS A 153 -21.91 2.20 2.95
C LYS A 153 -22.57 0.84 3.19
N LYS A 154 -21.91 -0.03 3.96
CA LYS A 154 -22.42 -1.38 4.26
C LYS A 154 -22.05 -1.78 5.67
N ILE A 155 -23.05 -2.28 6.40
CA ILE A 155 -22.83 -2.94 7.69
C ILE A 155 -22.52 -4.41 7.44
N LYS A 156 -21.48 -4.92 8.09
CA LYS A 156 -21.09 -6.34 8.05
C LYS A 156 -21.01 -6.88 9.47
N TYR A 157 -21.59 -8.05 9.67
CA TYR A 157 -21.47 -8.80 10.91
C TYR A 157 -20.17 -9.62 10.91
N ASP A 158 -19.35 -9.50 11.96
CA ASP A 158 -18.23 -10.39 12.25
C ASP A 158 -18.65 -11.38 13.35
N SER A 159 -18.83 -12.64 12.97
CA SER A 159 -19.27 -13.70 13.88
C SER A 159 -18.21 -14.11 14.90
N ILE A 160 -16.93 -13.80 14.67
CA ILE A 160 -15.85 -14.18 15.57
C ILE A 160 -15.89 -13.30 16.83
N THR A 161 -16.06 -11.99 16.65
CA THR A 161 -16.10 -11.01 17.74
C THR A 161 -17.53 -10.65 18.17
N ASN A 162 -18.52 -11.15 17.45
CA ASN A 162 -19.93 -10.80 17.59
C ASN A 162 -20.16 -9.27 17.49
N THR A 163 -19.60 -8.67 16.43
CA THR A 163 -19.61 -7.21 16.22
C THR A 163 -20.19 -6.83 14.87
N PHE A 164 -20.69 -5.60 14.78
CA PHE A 164 -21.20 -5.02 13.54
C PHE A 164 -20.29 -3.89 13.08
N ASN A 165 -19.60 -4.12 11.95
CA ASN A 165 -18.62 -3.22 11.36
C ASN A 165 -19.27 -2.34 10.28
N GLY A 166 -18.81 -1.09 10.15
CA GLY A 166 -19.31 -0.14 9.14
C GLY A 166 -20.18 1.00 9.67
N PHE A 167 -20.33 1.13 10.98
CA PHE A 167 -20.81 2.35 11.64
C PHE A 167 -19.62 3.25 12.01
N PRO A 168 -19.81 4.57 12.18
CA PRO A 168 -18.77 5.45 12.71
C PRO A 168 -18.41 5.00 14.13
N THR A 169 -17.17 4.55 14.31
CA THR A 169 -16.69 4.09 15.61
C THR A 169 -16.35 5.29 16.50
N PRO A 170 -16.93 5.39 17.72
CA PRO A 170 -16.58 6.46 18.64
C PRO A 170 -15.10 6.43 19.01
N LEU A 171 -14.57 7.62 19.30
CA LEU A 171 -13.18 7.81 19.70
C LEU A 171 -13.10 8.00 21.21
N ASP A 172 -12.15 7.31 21.85
CA ASP A 172 -11.67 7.62 23.19
C ASP A 172 -10.29 8.27 23.05
N ARG A 173 -10.18 9.55 23.43
CA ARG A 173 -8.93 10.35 23.34
C ARG A 173 -8.27 10.32 21.94
N GLY A 174 -9.09 10.31 20.90
CA GLY A 174 -8.62 10.29 19.50
C GLY A 174 -8.33 8.89 18.94
N VAL A 175 -8.43 7.83 19.75
CA VAL A 175 -8.27 6.44 19.30
C VAL A 175 -9.65 5.79 19.19
N PRO A 176 -10.00 5.14 18.08
CA PRO A 176 -11.28 4.46 17.94
C PRO A 176 -11.39 3.27 18.90
N ILE A 177 -12.57 3.09 19.49
CA ILE A 177 -12.84 2.03 20.46
C ILE A 177 -13.07 0.71 19.70
N LYS A 178 -12.12 -0.21 19.80
CA LYS A 178 -12.20 -1.55 19.20
C LYS A 178 -13.47 -2.28 19.67
N GLU A 179 -14.16 -2.92 18.73
CA GLU A 179 -15.37 -3.72 18.98
C GLU A 179 -16.53 -2.95 19.66
N TYR A 180 -16.62 -1.62 19.48
CA TYR A 180 -17.67 -0.81 20.13
C TYR A 180 -19.10 -1.31 19.87
N TYR A 181 -19.40 -1.72 18.63
CA TYR A 181 -20.71 -2.24 18.23
C TYR A 181 -20.86 -3.76 18.47
N ARG A 182 -20.39 -4.23 19.62
CA ARG A 182 -20.58 -5.60 20.10
C ARG A 182 -21.87 -5.70 20.92
N THR A 183 -22.75 -6.63 20.58
CA THR A 183 -24.00 -6.82 21.33
C THR A 183 -24.55 -8.23 21.22
N ASN A 184 -25.17 -8.72 22.30
CA ASN A 184 -26.02 -9.91 22.31
C ASN A 184 -27.53 -9.55 22.29
N SER A 185 -27.87 -8.25 22.26
CA SER A 185 -29.23 -7.75 22.33
C SER A 185 -29.69 -7.24 20.97
N PHE A 186 -30.83 -7.75 20.51
CA PHE A 186 -31.50 -7.29 19.30
C PHE A 186 -31.99 -5.84 19.43
N ASP A 187 -32.47 -5.42 20.60
CA ASP A 187 -32.95 -4.04 20.80
C ASP A 187 -31.82 -3.02 20.65
N LYS A 188 -30.63 -3.32 21.19
CA LYS A 188 -29.43 -2.50 20.98
C LYS A 188 -29.03 -2.45 19.50
N LEU A 189 -29.07 -3.60 18.83
CA LEU A 189 -28.77 -3.68 17.40
C LEU A 189 -29.74 -2.81 16.59
N LYS A 190 -31.04 -2.95 16.84
CA LYS A 190 -32.09 -2.16 16.20
C LYS A 190 -31.87 -0.68 16.43
N PHE A 191 -31.63 -0.28 17.69
CA PHE A 191 -31.32 1.10 18.04
C PHE A 191 -30.14 1.67 17.22
N TRP A 192 -29.05 0.92 17.04
CA TRP A 192 -27.92 1.38 16.23
C TRP A 192 -28.25 1.53 14.75
N PHE A 193 -29.05 0.61 14.18
CA PHE A 193 -29.48 0.72 12.78
C PHE A 193 -30.43 1.89 12.55
N ASP A 194 -31.23 2.26 13.55
CA ASP A 194 -32.17 3.37 13.48
C ASP A 194 -31.50 4.72 13.77
N SER A 195 -30.45 4.73 14.61
CA SER A 195 -29.86 5.98 15.14
C SER A 195 -28.52 6.37 14.53
N ASN A 196 -27.77 5.43 13.93
CA ASN A 196 -26.44 5.69 13.39
C ASN A 196 -26.41 5.63 11.87
N ASP A 197 -25.76 6.62 11.27
CA ASP A 197 -25.43 6.58 9.85
C ASP A 197 -24.40 5.50 9.54
N LYS A 198 -24.45 4.98 8.30
CA LYS A 198 -23.41 4.08 7.79
C LYS A 198 -22.18 4.88 7.40
N SER A 199 -21.00 4.39 7.77
CA SER A 199 -19.72 5.00 7.39
C SER A 199 -19.57 5.06 5.87
N SER A 200 -19.32 6.26 5.36
CA SER A 200 -18.93 6.51 3.96
C SER A 200 -17.42 6.62 3.76
N LEU A 201 -16.67 6.78 4.84
CA LEU A 201 -15.23 6.99 4.81
C LEU A 201 -14.55 5.94 5.68
N LEU A 202 -13.40 5.46 5.21
CA LEU A 202 -12.46 4.66 5.98
C LEU A 202 -11.21 5.50 6.18
N ASN A 203 -10.90 5.81 7.43
CA ASN A 203 -9.66 6.47 7.79
C ASN A 203 -8.56 5.43 7.98
N VAL A 204 -7.40 5.65 7.36
CA VAL A 204 -6.26 4.75 7.41
C VAL A 204 -5.06 5.51 7.94
N HIS A 205 -4.47 4.98 9.01
CA HIS A 205 -3.27 5.48 9.62
C HIS A 205 -2.13 4.53 9.30
N MET A 206 -1.03 5.06 8.77
CA MET A 206 0.17 4.29 8.47
C MET A 206 1.38 4.93 9.12
N ILE A 207 2.23 4.09 9.68
CA ILE A 207 3.55 4.49 10.16
C ILE A 207 4.58 3.84 9.26
N GLN A 208 5.42 4.65 8.63
CA GLN A 208 6.52 4.21 7.79
C GLN A 208 7.85 4.52 8.50
N PRO A 209 8.57 3.51 8.99
CA PRO A 209 9.88 3.73 9.56
C PRO A 209 10.90 4.23 8.54
N VAL A 210 11.84 5.03 9.01
CA VAL A 210 12.96 5.54 8.20
C VAL A 210 14.24 4.78 8.56
N PRO A 211 14.81 3.98 7.64
CA PRO A 211 16.05 3.25 7.87
C PRO A 211 17.21 4.20 8.20
N SER A 212 18.09 3.77 9.11
CA SER A 212 19.25 4.54 9.53
C SER A 212 20.21 4.90 8.39
N THR A 213 20.32 4.03 7.38
CA THR A 213 21.16 4.25 6.18
C THR A 213 20.66 5.38 5.27
N ASN A 214 19.38 5.74 5.33
CA ASN A 214 18.76 6.80 4.52
C ASN A 214 18.58 8.12 5.28
N GLN A 215 19.03 8.20 6.54
CA GLN A 215 18.90 9.40 7.37
C GLN A 215 19.57 10.63 6.73
N ASN A 216 20.71 10.44 6.09
CA ASN A 216 21.43 11.51 5.38
C ASN A 216 20.67 12.05 4.16
N ILE A 217 19.82 11.26 3.51
CA ILE A 217 19.12 11.67 2.28
C ILE A 217 17.82 12.40 2.66
N ILE A 218 17.05 11.85 3.59
CA ILE A 218 15.75 12.41 3.99
C ILE A 218 15.91 13.76 4.71
N LEU A 219 16.95 13.90 5.54
CA LEU A 219 17.25 15.20 6.14
C LEU A 219 17.72 16.18 5.06
N ARG A 220 18.61 15.81 4.12
CA ARG A 220 19.12 16.72 3.07
C ARG A 220 18.05 17.39 2.21
N PHE A 221 16.92 16.72 1.93
CA PHE A 221 15.86 17.30 1.10
C PHE A 221 15.01 18.37 1.81
N PHE A 222 14.98 18.40 3.15
CA PHE A 222 14.09 19.29 3.91
C PHE A 222 14.79 20.14 4.97
N PHE A 223 15.92 19.67 5.49
CA PHE A 223 16.79 20.38 6.43
C PHE A 223 18.23 20.26 5.94
N GLY A 224 18.87 21.38 5.61
CA GLY A 224 20.31 21.40 5.32
C GLY A 224 21.04 20.57 6.38
N SER A 225 21.88 19.61 5.94
CA SER A 225 22.51 18.66 6.86
C SER A 225 23.31 19.43 7.92
N LEU A 226 22.79 19.48 9.15
CA LEU A 226 23.54 19.93 10.30
C LEU A 226 23.99 18.68 11.05
N PRO A 227 25.22 18.19 10.82
CA PRO A 227 25.71 16.91 11.35
C PRO A 227 25.79 16.83 12.88
N ASN A 228 25.38 17.86 13.63
CA ASN A 228 25.51 17.95 15.09
C ASN A 228 24.22 18.36 15.80
N PHE A 229 23.06 18.34 15.14
CA PHE A 229 21.83 18.78 15.79
C PHE A 229 21.15 17.64 16.54
N GLN A 230 21.31 17.58 17.87
CA GLN A 230 20.54 16.67 18.71
C GLN A 230 19.10 17.16 18.82
N ILE A 231 18.21 16.60 17.99
CA ILE A 231 16.81 17.03 17.83
C ILE A 231 16.03 17.12 19.15
N HIS A 232 16.33 16.27 20.13
CA HIS A 232 15.69 16.30 21.46
C HIS A 232 16.11 17.50 22.33
N GLN A 233 17.17 18.21 21.95
CA GLN A 233 17.64 19.43 22.59
C GLN A 233 17.18 20.69 21.84
N HIS A 234 16.37 20.55 20.77
CA HIS A 234 15.88 21.69 20.01
C HIS A 234 14.99 22.58 20.91
N PRO A 235 15.17 23.92 20.92
CA PRO A 235 14.34 24.83 21.73
C PRO A 235 12.84 24.76 21.41
N GLN A 236 12.50 24.34 20.20
CA GLN A 236 11.12 24.13 19.71
C GLN A 236 10.64 22.67 19.81
N ALA A 237 11.41 21.77 20.45
CA ALA A 237 10.95 20.41 20.69
C ALA A 237 9.66 20.47 21.53
N PHE A 238 8.62 19.80 21.06
CA PHE A 238 7.33 19.82 21.71
C PHE A 238 7.39 18.94 22.95
N GLN A 239 7.02 19.50 24.11
CA GLN A 239 6.84 18.72 25.33
C GLN A 239 5.40 18.23 25.40
N ILE A 240 5.23 16.92 25.30
CA ILE A 240 3.97 16.23 25.51
C ILE A 240 3.98 15.69 26.91
N LYS A 241 3.05 16.17 27.76
CA LYS A 241 2.77 15.50 29.03
C LYS A 241 2.11 14.16 28.72
N THR A 242 2.90 13.10 28.63
CA THR A 242 2.38 11.75 28.47
C THR A 242 1.74 11.33 29.80
N THR A 243 0.45 11.01 29.78
CA THR A 243 -0.16 10.44 30.99
C THR A 243 0.28 8.99 31.12
N SER A 244 0.54 8.51 32.34
CA SER A 244 0.86 7.11 32.64
C SER A 244 -0.22 6.10 32.19
N HIS A 245 -1.38 6.59 31.77
CA HIS A 245 -2.54 5.83 31.35
C HIS A 245 -2.65 5.70 29.82
N TRP A 246 -1.65 6.14 29.05
CA TRP A 246 -1.60 5.99 27.59
C TRP A 246 -0.58 4.92 27.19
N PRO A 247 -0.87 3.62 27.42
CA PRO A 247 0.06 2.54 27.07
C PRO A 247 0.34 2.45 25.56
N TRP A 248 -0.46 3.13 24.74
CA TRP A 248 -0.36 3.20 23.28
C TRP A 248 0.40 4.44 22.77
N PHE A 249 0.70 5.43 23.61
CA PHE A 249 1.35 6.66 23.19
C PHE A 249 2.86 6.49 23.17
N TYR A 250 3.39 6.15 21.98
CA TYR A 250 4.78 5.71 21.79
C TYR A 250 5.80 6.85 21.64
N LEU A 251 5.33 8.08 21.79
CA LEU A 251 6.12 9.26 21.57
C LEU A 251 6.81 9.68 22.88
N ARG A 252 8.10 10.03 22.80
CA ARG A 252 8.83 10.53 23.97
C ARG A 252 8.20 11.84 24.45
N GLU A 253 8.25 12.07 25.76
CA GLU A 253 7.76 13.32 26.37
C GLU A 253 8.34 14.56 25.69
N GLN A 254 9.58 14.50 25.22
CA GLN A 254 10.19 15.55 24.42
C GLN A 254 10.59 15.00 23.06
N GLN A 255 10.02 15.58 22.01
CA GLN A 255 10.28 15.16 20.64
C GLN A 255 9.98 16.29 19.65
N LEU A 256 10.57 16.19 18.47
CA LEU A 256 10.24 17.06 17.35
C LEU A 256 9.15 16.40 16.52
N LEU A 257 8.02 17.08 16.39
CA LEU A 257 6.95 16.71 15.47
C LEU A 257 6.95 17.69 14.31
N LEU A 258 7.15 17.18 13.11
CA LEU A 258 7.14 17.97 11.89
C LEU A 258 5.87 17.65 11.12
N PHE A 259 5.08 18.67 10.85
CA PHE A 259 3.86 18.55 10.06
C PHE A 259 4.15 18.91 8.62
N PHE A 260 3.83 18.00 7.71
CA PHE A 260 3.98 18.19 6.28
C PHE A 260 2.61 18.07 5.62
N GLN A 261 2.39 18.87 4.58
CA GLN A 261 1.30 18.62 3.65
C GLN A 261 1.78 17.70 2.53
N ASP A 262 0.87 16.88 2.00
CA ASP A 262 1.17 16.07 0.83
C ASP A 262 1.49 16.96 -0.39
N ALA A 263 2.75 16.90 -0.83
CA ALA A 263 3.25 17.64 -1.97
C ALA A 263 2.47 17.30 -3.26
N THR A 264 2.02 16.06 -3.41
CA THR A 264 1.21 15.60 -4.56
C THR A 264 -0.09 16.40 -4.63
N HIS A 265 -0.78 16.55 -3.50
CA HIS A 265 -1.99 17.35 -3.39
C HIS A 265 -1.74 18.84 -3.59
N LEU A 266 -0.62 19.38 -3.08
CA LEU A 266 -0.24 20.78 -3.30
C LEU A 266 -0.05 21.09 -4.79
N VAL A 267 0.75 20.27 -5.47
CA VAL A 267 1.04 20.41 -6.90
C VAL A 267 -0.24 20.23 -7.73
N THR A 268 -1.07 19.25 -7.39
CA THR A 268 -2.35 19.04 -8.08
C THR A 268 -3.33 20.19 -7.87
N LYS A 269 -3.37 20.80 -6.67
CA LYS A 269 -4.14 22.02 -6.39
C LYS A 269 -3.63 23.20 -7.21
N TRP A 270 -2.30 23.38 -7.30
CA TRP A 270 -1.69 24.40 -8.13
C TRP A 270 -2.09 24.23 -9.60
N ARG A 271 -1.95 23.02 -10.17
CA ARG A 271 -2.38 22.72 -11.55
C ARG A 271 -3.87 23.04 -11.73
N ASN A 272 -4.72 22.56 -10.84
CA ASN A 272 -6.17 22.80 -10.94
C ASN A 272 -6.51 24.30 -10.89
N ARG A 273 -5.71 25.11 -10.19
CA ARG A 273 -5.86 26.56 -10.16
C ARG A 273 -5.36 27.21 -11.45
N LEU A 274 -4.21 26.78 -11.98
CA LEU A 274 -3.67 27.20 -13.27
C LEU A 274 -4.65 26.94 -14.43
N LEU A 275 -5.32 25.79 -14.42
CA LEU A 275 -6.28 25.40 -15.46
C LEU A 275 -7.70 25.95 -15.20
N SER A 276 -7.93 26.64 -14.08
CA SER A 276 -9.26 27.13 -13.74
C SER A 276 -9.56 28.43 -14.49
N SER A 277 -10.72 28.50 -15.14
CA SER A 277 -11.27 29.76 -15.65
C SER A 277 -11.81 30.67 -14.55
N ALA A 278 -11.97 30.17 -13.33
CA ALA A 278 -12.58 30.88 -12.21
C ALA A 278 -11.56 31.52 -11.25
N ALA A 279 -10.29 31.11 -11.32
CA ALA A 279 -9.26 31.58 -10.41
C ALA A 279 -8.12 32.26 -11.17
N GLU A 280 -7.83 33.50 -10.81
CA GLU A 280 -6.66 34.21 -11.30
C GLU A 280 -5.40 33.72 -10.57
N LEU A 281 -4.39 33.32 -11.34
CA LEU A 281 -3.05 33.03 -10.82
C LEU A 281 -2.13 34.20 -11.21
N ARG A 282 -1.51 34.83 -10.21
CA ARG A 282 -0.58 35.94 -10.39
C ARG A 282 0.74 35.62 -9.74
N LEU A 283 1.83 35.99 -10.42
CA LEU A 283 3.19 35.91 -9.89
C LEU A 283 3.83 37.29 -10.04
N GLY A 284 3.92 38.02 -8.92
CA GLY A 284 4.19 39.45 -8.94
C GLY A 284 3.10 40.23 -9.69
N ASN A 285 3.50 40.99 -10.70
CA ASN A 285 2.59 41.78 -11.55
C ASN A 285 2.14 41.03 -12.83
N GLN A 286 2.60 39.80 -13.02
CA GLN A 286 2.27 39.01 -14.22
C GLN A 286 1.09 38.07 -13.94
N PHE A 287 0.27 37.89 -14.96
CA PHE A 287 -0.85 36.96 -14.96
C PHE A 287 -0.43 35.64 -15.60
N ILE A 288 -0.88 34.53 -15.03
CA ILE A 288 -0.66 33.19 -15.60
C ILE A 288 -2.01 32.61 -15.99
N SER A 289 -2.12 32.21 -17.27
CA SER A 289 -3.34 31.70 -17.88
C SER A 289 -3.12 30.33 -18.49
N ILE A 290 -4.18 29.52 -18.56
CA ILE A 290 -4.22 28.32 -19.40
C ILE A 290 -3.93 28.62 -20.88
N ASN A 291 -4.21 29.85 -21.34
CA ASN A 291 -3.95 30.25 -22.72
C ASN A 291 -2.47 30.13 -23.10
N HIS A 292 -1.55 30.40 -22.17
CA HIS A 292 -0.12 30.23 -22.43
C HIS A 292 0.21 28.77 -22.80
N LEU A 293 -0.45 27.81 -22.16
CA LEU A 293 -0.28 26.39 -22.47
C LEU A 293 -0.96 26.01 -23.79
N TYR A 294 -2.09 26.64 -24.12
CA TYR A 294 -2.72 26.47 -25.42
C TYR A 294 -1.85 26.99 -26.55
N ASP A 295 -1.19 28.13 -26.35
CA ASP A 295 -0.29 28.75 -27.31
C ASP A 295 0.91 27.83 -27.58
N ILE A 296 1.52 27.23 -26.53
CA ILE A 296 2.59 26.24 -26.68
C ILE A 296 2.12 25.01 -27.48
N ILE A 297 0.96 24.43 -27.11
CA ILE A 297 0.45 23.19 -27.73
C ILE A 297 0.04 23.39 -29.20
N HIS A 298 -0.39 24.59 -29.58
CA HIS A 298 -0.84 24.91 -30.94
C HIS A 298 0.16 25.73 -31.75
N ASN A 299 1.36 26.00 -31.21
CA ASN A 299 2.40 26.72 -31.93
C ASN A 299 2.87 25.90 -33.13
N GLU A 300 2.97 26.51 -34.31
CA GLU A 300 3.48 25.84 -35.51
C GLU A 300 5.00 25.60 -35.45
N THR A 301 5.71 26.33 -34.58
CA THR A 301 7.17 26.27 -34.41
C THR A 301 7.61 25.07 -33.57
N TYR A 302 6.78 24.63 -32.62
CA TYR A 302 7.14 23.62 -31.63
C TYR A 302 6.23 22.39 -31.78
N THR A 303 6.84 21.21 -31.70
CA THR A 303 6.11 19.95 -31.78
C THR A 303 5.90 19.36 -30.39
N LYS A 304 4.98 18.40 -30.30
CA LYS A 304 4.78 17.59 -29.08
C LYS A 304 6.07 16.93 -28.56
N LEU A 305 7.03 16.64 -29.43
CA LEU A 305 8.30 16.05 -29.01
C LEU A 305 9.18 17.05 -28.26
N ASP A 306 9.01 18.35 -28.53
CA ASP A 306 9.77 19.42 -27.92
C ASP A 306 9.23 19.75 -26.53
N HIS A 307 7.89 19.92 -26.41
CA HIS A 307 7.25 20.36 -25.16
C HIS A 307 6.60 19.22 -24.36
N GLY A 308 6.43 18.01 -24.89
CA GLY A 308 5.87 16.84 -24.18
C GLY A 308 4.37 16.88 -23.81
N LEU A 309 3.74 18.05 -23.86
CA LEU A 309 2.32 18.27 -23.51
C LEU A 309 1.33 17.71 -24.53
N THR A 310 0.14 17.35 -24.04
CA THR A 310 -1.03 16.95 -24.83
C THR A 310 -2.28 17.68 -24.36
N LYS A 311 -3.32 17.71 -25.20
CA LYS A 311 -4.63 18.31 -24.85
C LYS A 311 -5.25 17.70 -23.57
N SER A 312 -4.98 16.43 -23.29
CA SER A 312 -5.42 15.78 -22.05
C SER A 312 -4.70 16.30 -20.81
N ASP A 313 -3.45 16.73 -20.92
CA ASP A 313 -2.65 17.20 -19.77
C ASP A 313 -3.20 18.52 -19.22
N ILE A 314 -3.82 19.35 -20.06
CA ILE A 314 -4.45 20.62 -19.69
C ILE A 314 -5.98 20.54 -19.53
N ASN A 315 -6.55 19.33 -19.49
CA ASN A 315 -8.00 19.16 -19.31
C ASN A 315 -8.40 19.41 -17.84
N PRO A 316 -9.22 20.44 -17.54
CA PRO A 316 -9.59 20.78 -16.17
C PRO A 316 -10.57 19.79 -15.52
N LYS A 317 -11.20 18.89 -16.30
CA LYS A 317 -12.12 17.87 -15.76
C LYS A 317 -11.40 16.78 -14.99
N ASP A 318 -10.15 16.50 -15.34
CA ASP A 318 -9.34 15.47 -14.69
C ASP A 318 -8.52 16.08 -13.55
N ARG A 319 -9.19 16.28 -12.40
CA ARG A 319 -8.63 17.02 -11.26
C ARG A 319 -7.59 16.23 -10.44
N GLN A 320 -7.44 14.93 -10.69
CA GLN A 320 -6.55 14.03 -9.95
C GLN A 320 -5.32 13.61 -10.78
N ASN A 321 -5.12 14.19 -11.97
CA ASN A 321 -4.03 13.84 -12.86
C ASN A 321 -2.68 14.42 -12.39
N PHE A 322 -2.04 13.75 -11.44
CA PHE A 322 -0.71 14.15 -10.98
C PHE A 322 0.34 14.06 -12.10
N SER A 323 0.24 13.09 -13.01
CA SER A 323 1.21 12.92 -14.10
C SER A 323 1.30 14.13 -15.02
N SER A 324 0.17 14.79 -15.29
CA SER A 324 0.15 16.03 -16.06
C SER A 324 0.80 17.19 -15.33
N CYS A 325 0.80 17.21 -13.99
CA CYS A 325 1.51 18.23 -13.23
C CYS A 325 3.02 18.14 -13.46
N LEU A 326 3.58 16.93 -13.46
CA LEU A 326 5.02 16.72 -13.69
C LEU A 326 5.47 17.21 -15.07
N LYS A 327 4.62 17.02 -16.09
CA LYS A 327 4.90 17.54 -17.43
C LYS A 327 4.81 19.06 -17.49
N LEU A 328 3.79 19.65 -16.85
CA LEU A 328 3.61 21.11 -16.82
C LEU A 328 4.75 21.83 -16.09
N THR A 329 5.48 21.13 -15.22
CA THR A 329 6.65 21.67 -14.51
C THR A 329 7.96 21.07 -15.03
N SER A 330 7.96 20.42 -16.20
CA SER A 330 9.21 19.89 -16.77
C SER A 330 10.05 21.04 -17.32
N PRO A 331 11.39 20.98 -17.20
CA PRO A 331 12.28 21.97 -17.82
C PRO A 331 12.03 22.14 -19.33
N ASP A 332 11.65 21.05 -20.01
CA ASP A 332 11.29 21.06 -21.43
C ASP A 332 10.06 21.95 -21.75
N CYS A 333 9.32 22.42 -20.75
CA CYS A 333 8.24 23.40 -20.92
C CYS A 333 8.68 24.85 -20.62
N ASP A 334 9.82 25.05 -19.96
CA ASP A 334 10.30 26.37 -19.50
C ASP A 334 11.15 27.10 -20.57
N ASP A 335 11.67 26.37 -21.56
CA ASP A 335 12.57 26.91 -22.60
C ASP A 335 11.82 27.64 -23.75
N PHE A 336 10.51 27.89 -23.63
CA PHE A 336 9.63 28.35 -24.72
C PHE A 336 8.81 29.61 -24.44
#